data_AF-A0A916CJM4-F1
#
_entry.id   AF-A0A916CJM4-F1
#
_cell.length_a   1.000
_cell.length_b   1.000
_cell.length_c   1.000
_cell.angle_alpha   90.00
_cell.angle_beta   90.00
_cell.angle_gamma   90.00
#
_symmetry.space_group_name_H-M   'P 1'
#
loop_
_entity.id
_entity.type
_entity.pdbx_description
1 polymer ?
#
loop_
_entity_poly.entity_id
_entity_poly.type
_entity_poly.pdbx_seq_one_letter_code
_entity_poly.pdbx_strand_id
1 'polypeptide(L)'
;MVMTKRKPRVTYRQVLENVKALRPADQRRLRAELAKMTDVYVLEPDTSPAAVRRGRRLAAQIRKELEGKETGTLEETMIRLRGRSWSS
;
A
#
# COMPACT_ATOMS: atom_id res chain seq x y z
N MET A 1 -33.73 32.97 -0.49
CA MET A 1 -32.36 32.57 -0.07
C MET A 1 -32.37 31.09 0.29
N VAL A 2 -32.01 30.21 -0.65
CA VAL A 2 -32.09 28.75 -0.45
C VAL A 2 -30.84 28.30 0.31
N MET A 3 -30.97 28.00 1.60
CA MET A 3 -29.88 27.41 2.38
C MET A 3 -29.68 25.95 1.95
N THR A 4 -28.70 25.71 1.10
CA THR A 4 -28.22 24.36 0.80
C THR A 4 -27.56 23.78 2.04
N LYS A 5 -28.28 22.91 2.75
CA LYS A 5 -27.76 22.15 3.90
C LYS A 5 -26.50 21.39 3.47
N ARG A 6 -25.34 21.76 4.02
CA ARG A 6 -24.07 21.05 3.77
C ARG A 6 -24.21 19.60 4.26
N LYS A 7 -23.97 18.63 3.38
CA LYS A 7 -23.96 17.22 3.75
C LYS A 7 -22.86 16.98 4.80
N PRO A 8 -23.13 16.28 5.91
CA PRO A 8 -22.12 16.00 6.93
C PRO A 8 -20.96 15.23 6.29
N ARG A 9 -19.73 15.66 6.56
CA ARG A 9 -18.52 14.96 6.08
C ARG A 9 -18.44 13.62 6.80
N VAL A 10 -18.57 12.53 6.06
CA VAL A 10 -18.42 11.18 6.61
C VAL A 10 -16.94 10.97 6.92
N THR A 11 -16.64 10.60 8.17
CA THR A 11 -15.27 10.30 8.59
C THR A 11 -14.88 8.90 8.14
N TYR A 12 -13.58 8.68 7.91
CA TYR A 12 -13.06 7.36 7.52
C TYR A 12 -13.48 6.24 8.48
N ARG A 13 -13.52 6.54 9.80
CA ARG A 13 -14.00 5.60 10.83
C ARG A 13 -15.46 5.19 10.63
N GLN A 14 -16.34 6.14 10.31
CA GLN A 14 -17.76 5.86 10.04
C GLN A 14 -17.94 5.02 8.79
N VAL A 15 -17.13 5.25 7.75
CA VAL A 15 -17.13 4.42 6.54
C VAL A 15 -16.74 2.97 6.88
N LEU A 16 -15.68 2.77 7.66
CA LEU A 16 -15.22 1.43 8.04
C LEU A 16 -16.27 0.64 8.84
N GLU A 17 -16.92 1.28 9.82
CA GLU A 17 -17.96 0.61 10.62
C GLU A 17 -19.18 0.25 9.76
N ASN A 18 -19.58 1.13 8.83
CA ASN A 18 -20.66 0.84 7.89
C ASN A 18 -20.32 -0.32 6.94
N VAL A 19 -19.07 -0.41 6.47
CA VAL A 19 -18.62 -1.52 5.61
C VAL A 19 -18.57 -2.84 6.37
N LYS A 20 -18.14 -2.85 7.63
CA LYS A 20 -18.14 -4.06 8.48
C LYS A 20 -19.55 -4.59 8.76
N ALA A 21 -20.53 -3.70 8.85
CA ALA A 21 -21.94 -4.07 9.04
C ALA A 21 -22.58 -4.74 7.81
N LEU A 22 -21.95 -4.66 6.64
CA LEU A 22 -22.42 -5.33 5.43
C LEU A 22 -22.17 -6.84 5.49
N ARG A 23 -23.09 -7.60 4.89
CA ARG A 23 -22.90 -9.05 4.69
C ARG A 23 -21.69 -9.29 3.77
N PRO A 24 -20.99 -10.44 3.88
CA PRO A 24 -19.81 -10.73 3.06
C PRO A 24 -20.04 -10.63 1.54
N ALA A 25 -21.23 -10.98 1.05
CA ALA A 25 -21.58 -10.85 -0.36
C ALA A 25 -21.65 -9.37 -0.80
N ASP A 26 -22.24 -8.52 0.03
CA ASP A 26 -22.42 -7.09 -0.23
C ASP A 26 -21.07 -6.35 -0.14
N GLN A 27 -20.17 -6.76 0.77
CA GLN A 27 -18.80 -6.26 0.82
C GLN A 27 -18.00 -6.58 -0.45
N ARG A 28 -18.13 -7.81 -0.98
CA ARG A 28 -17.46 -8.22 -2.24
C ARG A 28 -17.95 -7.38 -3.42
N ARG A 29 -19.27 -7.15 -3.51
CA ARG A 29 -19.86 -6.30 -4.54
C ARG A 29 -19.36 -4.86 -4.46
N LEU A 30 -19.36 -4.26 -3.27
CA LEU A 30 -18.86 -2.92 -3.04
C LEU A 30 -17.37 -2.79 -3.41
N ARG A 31 -16.54 -3.78 -3.06
CA ARG A 31 -15.13 -3.80 -3.47
C ARG A 31 -14.96 -3.88 -4.98
N ALA A 32 -15.77 -4.68 -5.67
CA ALA A 32 -15.74 -4.76 -7.13
C ALA A 32 -16.18 -3.46 -7.79
N GLU A 33 -17.14 -2.74 -7.22
CA GLU A 33 -17.58 -1.41 -7.70
C GLU A 33 -16.52 -0.32 -7.42
N LEU A 34 -15.89 -0.33 -6.24
CA LEU A 34 -14.79 0.59 -5.92
C LEU A 34 -13.55 0.31 -6.79
N ALA A 35 -13.24 -0.97 -7.05
CA ALA A 35 -12.15 -1.35 -7.94
C ALA A 35 -12.34 -0.84 -9.38
N LYS A 36 -13.60 -0.62 -9.83
CA LYS A 36 -13.88 0.03 -11.12
C LYS A 36 -13.66 1.54 -11.10
N MET A 37 -13.69 2.17 -9.92
CA MET A 37 -13.48 3.61 -9.74
C MET A 37 -12.02 3.98 -9.50
N THR A 38 -11.20 3.03 -9.05
CA THR A 38 -9.76 3.19 -8.88
C THR A 38 -9.02 2.63 -10.09
N ASP A 39 -8.25 3.46 -10.79
CA ASP A 39 -7.30 3.06 -11.85
C ASP A 39 -6.12 2.19 -11.32
N VAL A 40 -6.24 1.65 -10.11
CA VAL A 40 -5.20 0.90 -9.42
C VAL A 40 -5.54 -0.59 -9.52
N TYR A 41 -4.96 -1.22 -10.54
CA TYR A 41 -5.05 -2.67 -10.71
C TYR A 41 -3.96 -3.36 -9.90
N VAL A 42 -4.36 -4.22 -8.96
CA VAL A 42 -3.44 -5.20 -8.38
C VAL A 42 -3.31 -6.34 -9.37
N LEU A 43 -2.24 -6.31 -10.17
CA LEU A 43 -1.93 -7.39 -11.10
C LEU A 43 -1.47 -8.62 -10.32
N GLU A 44 -2.02 -9.78 -10.69
CA GLU A 44 -1.52 -11.06 -10.19
C GLU A 44 -0.06 -11.27 -10.67
N PRO A 45 0.82 -11.82 -9.82
CA PRO A 45 2.21 -12.03 -10.18
C PRO A 45 2.32 -13.05 -11.32
N ASP A 46 3.10 -12.73 -12.35
CA ASP A 46 3.44 -13.67 -13.42
C ASP A 46 4.27 -14.84 -12.86
N THR A 47 3.67 -16.03 -12.87
CA THR A 47 4.28 -17.28 -12.36
C THR A 47 4.95 -18.11 -13.44
N SER A 48 5.07 -17.58 -14.67
CA SER A 48 5.71 -18.30 -15.77
C SER A 48 7.17 -18.67 -15.43
N PRO A 49 7.68 -19.83 -15.90
CA PRO A 49 9.07 -20.22 -15.67
C PRO A 49 10.08 -19.17 -16.14
N ALA A 50 9.75 -18.42 -17.19
CA ALA A 50 10.57 -17.32 -17.69
C ALA A 50 10.63 -16.14 -16.72
N ALA A 51 9.49 -15.72 -16.15
CA ALA A 51 9.43 -14.66 -15.16
C ALA A 51 10.19 -15.03 -13.88
N VAL A 52 10.02 -16.27 -13.39
CA VAL A 52 10.75 -16.77 -12.23
C VAL A 52 12.27 -16.75 -12.46
N ARG A 53 12.75 -17.19 -13.64
CA ARG A 53 14.18 -17.14 -13.98
C ARG A 53 14.71 -15.70 -14.02
N ARG A 54 13.97 -14.77 -14.64
CA ARG A 54 14.35 -13.35 -14.66
C ARG A 54 14.41 -12.76 -13.26
N GLY A 55 13.39 -13.03 -12.43
CA GLY A 55 13.34 -12.58 -11.03
C GLY A 55 14.50 -13.09 -10.20
N ARG A 56 14.87 -14.38 -10.34
CA ARG A 56 16.05 -14.95 -9.65
C ARG A 56 17.36 -14.30 -10.07
N ARG A 57 17.55 -14.01 -11.37
CA ARG A 57 18.75 -13.31 -11.87
C ARG A 57 18.84 -11.89 -11.29
N LEU A 58 17.74 -11.15 -11.33
CA LEU A 58 17.67 -9.80 -10.78
C LEU A 58 17.95 -9.81 -9.26
N ALA A 59 17.36 -10.75 -8.53
CA ALA A 59 17.60 -10.88 -7.09
C ALA A 59 19.08 -11.17 -6.78
N ALA A 60 19.76 -11.99 -7.60
CA ALA A 60 21.19 -12.24 -7.43
C ALA A 60 22.04 -10.99 -7.72
N GLN A 61 21.68 -10.19 -8.74
CA GLN A 61 22.34 -8.92 -9.03
C GLN A 61 22.21 -7.94 -7.87
N ILE A 62 21.00 -7.78 -7.32
CA ILE A 62 20.75 -6.91 -6.16
C ILE A 62 21.60 -7.36 -4.96
N ARG A 63 21.66 -8.66 -4.65
CA ARG A 63 22.49 -9.17 -3.54
C ARG A 63 23.96 -8.81 -3.75
N LYS A 64 24.48 -9.02 -4.96
CA LYS A 64 25.86 -8.67 -5.29
C LYS A 64 26.14 -7.17 -5.14
N GLU A 65 25.20 -6.32 -5.53
CA GLU A 65 25.32 -4.86 -5.35
C GLU A 65 25.25 -4.43 -3.88
N LEU A 66 24.50 -5.18 -3.05
CA LEU A 66 24.37 -4.92 -1.62
C LEU A 66 25.54 -5.46 -0.80
N GLU A 67 26.12 -6.60 -1.19
CA GLU A 67 27.31 -7.18 -0.54
C GLU A 67 28.53 -6.24 -0.57
N GLY A 68 28.63 -5.41 -1.61
CA GLY A 68 29.68 -4.40 -1.73
C GLY A 68 29.37 -3.05 -1.07
N LYS A 69 28.17 -2.86 -0.51
CA LYS A 69 27.77 -1.65 0.19
C LYS A 69 27.76 -1.94 1.68
N GLU A 70 28.61 -1.25 2.44
CA GLU A 70 28.45 -1.19 3.89
C GLU A 70 27.10 -0.53 4.20
N THR A 71 26.07 -1.37 4.37
CA THR A 71 24.85 -0.93 5.03
C THR A 71 25.20 -0.78 6.49
N GLY A 72 25.21 0.46 6.97
CA GLY A 72 25.39 0.75 8.39
C GLY A 72 24.48 -0.12 9.26
N THR A 73 24.86 -0.33 10.51
CA THR A 73 24.10 -1.19 11.41
C THR A 73 22.64 -0.73 11.55
N LEU A 74 21.76 -1.64 11.97
CA LEU A 74 20.37 -1.27 12.31
C LEU A 74 20.36 -0.12 13.33
N GLU A 75 21.30 -0.11 14.27
CA GLU A 75 21.45 0.93 15.29
C GLU A 75 21.83 2.29 14.68
N GLU A 76 22.81 2.33 13.77
CA GLU A 76 23.18 3.56 13.04
C GLU A 76 22.01 4.11 12.21
N THR A 77 21.24 3.21 11.59
CA THR A 77 20.05 3.57 10.84
C THR A 77 18.97 4.16 11.76
N MET A 78 18.76 3.55 12.93
CA MET A 78 17.80 4.02 13.93
C MET A 78 18.22 5.37 14.52
N ILE A 79 19.50 5.59 14.81
CA ILE A 79 20.05 6.88 15.27
C ILE A 79 19.79 7.96 14.21
N ARG A 80 20.12 7.68 12.95
CA ARG A 80 19.91 8.62 11.83
C ARG A 80 18.43 8.97 11.62
N LEU A 81 17.52 8.03 11.81
CA LEU A 81 16.08 8.27 11.70
C LEU A 81 15.53 9.06 12.90
N ARG A 82 16.00 8.77 14.12
CA ARG A 82 15.62 9.51 15.34
C ARG A 82 16.08 10.97 15.31
N GLY A 83 17.25 11.25 14.70
CA GLY A 83 17.78 12.61 14.55
C GLY A 83 17.07 13.48 13.51
N ARG A 84 16.13 12.93 12.73
CA ARG A 84 15.24 13.70 11.83
C ARG A 84 13.83 13.81 12.40
N SER A 85 13.73 14.13 13.69
CA SER A 85 12.45 14.55 14.26
C SER A 85 11.94 15.75 13.47
N TRP A 86 10.70 15.62 13.04
CA TRP A 86 9.89 16.58 12.30
C TRP A 86 9.78 17.90 13.08
N SER A 87 10.76 18.79 12.90
CA SER A 87 10.69 20.17 13.39
C SER A 87 11.25 21.09 12.32
N SER A 88 10.41 21.40 11.34
CA SER A 88 10.40 22.62 10.52
C SER A 88 8.98 22.85 10.07
#